data_AF-A0A6I5ZY29-F1
#
_entry.id   AF-A0A6I5ZY29-F1
#
_cell.length_a   1.000
_cell.length_b   1.000
_cell.length_c   1.000
_cell.angle_alpha   90.00
_cell.angle_beta   90.00
_cell.angle_gamma   90.00
#
_symmetry.space_group_name_H-M   'P 1'
#
loop_
_entity.id
_entity.type
_entity.pdbx_description
1 polymer ?
#
loop_
_entity_poly.entity_id
_entity_poly.type
_entity_poly.pdbx_seq_one_letter_code
_entity_poly.pdbx_strand_id
1 'polypeptide(L)'
;MNESDQNPTAPRPPSHRATEGDPAVVPAFAPPPPGRRRRRYAVVGTGHRAGMYVAALTGEHADVGEIVAWCDTNPGRMAYYDAQVGEALGLGGPAGLPQYDADDVERMVDEQRVDVVVVTTPDHAHAGVVARALDAGADVVVEKPLTTTVEGCRTIVRAVARTGRDVVMTFNYRYAPRNSSLREVIASGEIGRVTSVHFEWVLDTVHGADYFRRWHRDKRNSGGLLVHKSSHHFDLVNWWLHDVPARVYASGGLRFYGDDNAAARGMGPRPERGTGTTGDPWSLDLTHDPRLKALYLDAEHHDGYRRDQDVFGPGITIEDNMALVVDYRGGATLTYSLNAHSPWEGYRVVVNGTEGRAELEVVERGAVILDADGRAVLDPSATPEGVAAQAARPEGERLLVQRHWEPAREWRIPQGIGGHGGGDAILLMDVFRRDLRLGPDPLGRAAGYRDGLRAVAVGIAANRSLATGRPVLVDDLGLGDLDPAADGDGAELPATPPAGTPRAEASADAPAAPSAGDAPAAPSAGAAPAAPSADPTSATVPTGAAR
;
A
#
# COMPACT_ATOMS: atom_id res chain seq x y z
N MET A 1 22.06 -12.85 19.14
CA MET A 1 22.06 -13.43 17.77
C MET A 1 20.77 -14.20 17.62
N ASN A 2 19.94 -13.76 16.67
CA ASN A 2 18.54 -14.11 16.38
C ASN A 2 17.50 -13.61 17.38
N GLU A 3 17.27 -12.30 17.34
CA GLU A 3 16.02 -11.64 17.73
C GLU A 3 15.08 -11.65 16.52
N SER A 4 13.98 -12.39 16.60
CA SER A 4 12.92 -12.40 15.59
C SER A 4 12.10 -11.11 15.72
N ASP A 5 12.39 -10.14 14.87
CA ASP A 5 11.66 -8.88 14.75
C ASP A 5 10.30 -9.13 14.08
N GLN A 6 9.25 -9.16 14.89
CA GLN A 6 7.89 -9.51 14.47
C GLN A 6 7.09 -8.27 14.04
N ASN A 7 7.75 -7.29 13.41
CA ASN A 7 7.18 -5.95 13.35
C ASN A 7 6.86 -5.44 11.93
N PRO A 8 5.58 -5.16 11.61
CA PRO A 8 5.12 -4.74 10.27
C PRO A 8 5.62 -3.40 9.71
N THR A 9 6.50 -2.67 10.43
CA THR A 9 7.23 -1.50 9.88
C THR A 9 8.57 -1.24 10.61
N ALA A 10 9.27 -2.28 11.08
CA ALA A 10 10.63 -2.09 11.58
C ALA A 10 11.52 -1.39 10.53
N PRO A 11 12.26 -0.30 10.88
CA PRO A 11 13.47 -0.02 10.14
C PRO A 11 14.34 -1.27 10.27
N ARG A 12 14.57 -1.95 9.15
CA ARG A 12 15.40 -3.15 9.13
C ARG A 12 16.79 -2.81 9.70
N PRO A 13 17.44 -3.72 10.45
CA PRO A 13 18.90 -3.69 10.48
C PRO A 13 19.40 -3.75 9.02
N PRO A 14 20.47 -3.03 8.64
CA PRO A 14 20.92 -2.90 7.25
C PRO A 14 21.04 -4.30 6.61
N SER A 15 20.04 -4.70 5.84
CA SER A 15 20.04 -6.01 5.20
C SER A 15 21.09 -5.95 4.11
N HIS A 16 22.09 -6.83 4.20
CA HIS A 16 23.05 -7.07 3.14
C HIS A 16 22.33 -7.61 1.88
N ARG A 17 21.67 -6.76 1.09
CA ARG A 17 21.30 -6.98 -0.32
C ARG A 17 20.83 -5.67 -0.98
N ALA A 18 21.62 -5.27 -1.98
CA ALA A 18 21.47 -4.18 -2.96
C ALA A 18 20.85 -2.86 -2.46
N THR A 19 21.71 -1.91 -2.12
CA THR A 19 21.42 -0.46 -2.20
C THR A 19 21.30 0.05 -3.64
N GLU A 20 21.42 -0.84 -4.63
CA GLU A 20 21.37 -0.55 -6.06
C GLU A 20 20.09 -1.16 -6.67
N GLY A 21 19.01 -0.37 -6.74
CA GLY A 21 17.84 -0.71 -7.54
C GLY A 21 18.11 -0.49 -9.03
N ASP A 22 17.21 -0.97 -9.89
CA ASP A 22 17.30 -0.67 -11.32
C ASP A 22 17.23 0.87 -11.52
N PRO A 23 18.22 1.51 -12.18
CA PRO A 23 18.21 2.96 -12.43
C PRO A 23 16.98 3.46 -13.19
N ALA A 24 16.26 2.55 -13.88
CA ALA A 24 15.00 2.88 -14.52
C ALA A 24 13.86 3.15 -13.53
N VAL A 25 13.97 2.66 -12.28
CA VAL A 25 12.90 2.77 -11.27
C VAL A 25 13.24 3.82 -10.20
N VAL A 26 14.50 3.86 -9.78
CA VAL A 26 14.99 4.77 -8.74
C VAL A 26 15.30 6.12 -9.36
N PRO A 27 14.56 7.20 -9.05
CA PRO A 27 14.86 8.53 -9.57
C PRO A 27 16.25 8.97 -9.11
N ALA A 28 16.97 9.66 -9.99
CA ALA A 28 18.22 10.30 -9.63
C ALA A 28 17.94 11.63 -8.90
N PHE A 29 18.76 11.93 -7.88
CA PHE A 29 18.69 13.19 -7.14
C PHE A 29 20.07 13.82 -7.08
N ALA A 30 20.13 15.15 -7.22
CA ALA A 30 21.34 15.92 -7.01
C ALA A 30 21.73 15.90 -5.53
N PRO A 31 23.03 15.99 -5.20
CA PRO A 31 23.43 16.29 -3.82
C PRO A 31 22.90 17.67 -3.41
N PRO A 32 22.56 17.89 -2.12
CA PRO A 32 22.19 19.22 -1.67
C PRO A 32 23.35 20.20 -1.87
N PRO A 33 23.09 21.44 -2.35
CA PRO A 33 24.13 22.46 -2.49
C PRO A 33 24.86 22.73 -1.15
N PRO A 34 26.17 23.02 -1.18
CA PRO A 34 26.90 23.39 0.03
C PRO A 34 26.25 24.58 0.75
N GLY A 35 26.04 24.46 2.06
CA GLY A 35 25.43 25.51 2.88
C GLY A 35 23.91 25.63 2.76
N ARG A 36 23.22 24.74 2.04
CA ARG A 36 21.75 24.66 2.04
C ARG A 36 21.26 24.41 3.47
N ARG A 37 20.28 25.19 3.92
CA ARG A 37 19.57 24.95 5.17
C ARG A 37 18.77 23.65 5.06
N ARG A 38 18.92 22.75 6.04
CA ARG A 38 18.06 21.57 6.18
C ARG A 38 16.61 22.00 6.41
N ARG A 39 15.66 21.30 5.78
CA ARG A 39 14.24 21.49 6.07
C ARG A 39 13.94 21.01 7.49
N ARG A 40 13.13 21.77 8.21
CA ARG A 40 12.78 21.51 9.61
C ARG A 40 11.46 20.77 9.68
N TYR A 41 11.48 19.55 10.19
CA TYR A 41 10.32 18.67 10.28
C TYR A 41 9.82 18.55 11.71
N ALA A 42 8.50 18.61 11.90
CA ALA A 42 7.86 18.16 13.12
C ALA A 42 7.01 16.91 12.82
N VAL A 43 6.88 16.02 13.80
CA VAL A 43 6.08 14.80 13.65
C VAL A 43 4.86 14.89 14.58
N VAL A 44 3.67 14.88 13.99
CA VAL A 44 2.38 14.85 14.71
C VAL A 44 1.79 13.45 14.60
N GLY A 45 1.59 12.81 15.75
CA GLY A 45 1.36 11.37 15.86
C GLY A 45 2.69 10.63 15.83
N THR A 46 3.08 10.12 16.98
CA THR A 46 4.30 9.35 17.27
C THR A 46 3.96 7.88 17.52
N GLY A 47 2.95 7.37 16.81
CA GLY A 47 2.66 5.95 16.76
C GLY A 47 3.71 5.19 15.95
N HIS A 48 3.49 3.89 15.78
CA HIS A 48 4.42 3.02 15.06
C HIS A 48 4.77 3.50 13.64
N ARG A 49 3.81 4.06 12.90
CA ARG A 49 4.04 4.56 11.53
C ARG A 49 5.05 5.72 11.46
N ALA A 50 5.19 6.52 12.52
CA ALA A 50 6.16 7.61 12.59
C ALA A 50 7.60 7.12 12.38
N GLY A 51 7.92 5.90 12.83
CA GLY A 51 9.28 5.36 12.77
C GLY A 51 9.89 5.31 11.37
N MET A 52 9.07 5.14 10.33
CA MET A 52 9.53 5.19 8.94
C MET A 52 10.13 6.56 8.59
N TYR A 53 9.44 7.64 8.94
CA TYR A 53 9.88 9.02 8.69
C TYR A 53 11.04 9.41 9.61
N VAL A 54 10.99 8.98 10.88
CA VAL A 54 12.08 9.24 11.82
C VAL A 54 13.37 8.60 11.33
N ALA A 55 13.35 7.31 10.98
CA ALA A 55 14.52 6.59 10.48
C ALA A 55 15.07 7.20 9.20
N ALA A 56 14.20 7.62 8.28
CA ALA A 56 14.63 8.33 7.06
C ALA A 56 15.34 9.65 7.36
N LEU A 57 14.78 10.49 8.23
CA LEU A 57 15.32 11.81 8.57
C LEU A 57 16.55 11.76 9.49
N THR A 58 16.75 10.67 10.23
CA THR A 58 17.98 10.44 11.00
C THR A 58 19.02 9.61 10.24
N GLY A 59 18.66 9.06 9.09
CA GLY A 59 19.50 8.22 8.25
C GLY A 59 19.74 8.84 6.87
N GLU A 60 19.18 8.20 5.83
CA GLU A 60 19.45 8.50 4.41
C GLU A 60 19.11 9.94 3.98
N HIS A 61 18.32 10.69 4.74
CA HIS A 61 17.87 12.04 4.42
C HIS A 61 18.31 13.11 5.45
N ALA A 62 19.23 12.78 6.36
CA ALA A 62 19.71 13.69 7.41
C ALA A 62 20.54 14.89 6.90
N ASP A 63 21.00 14.84 5.65
CA ASP A 63 21.68 15.93 4.93
C ASP A 63 20.71 16.99 4.39
N VAL A 64 19.44 16.65 4.18
CA VAL A 64 18.41 17.54 3.62
C VAL A 64 17.32 17.92 4.62
N GLY A 65 17.15 17.15 5.70
CA GLY A 65 16.12 17.36 6.72
C GLY A 65 16.62 17.16 8.14
N GLU A 66 15.93 17.77 9.10
CA GLU A 66 16.12 17.55 10.53
C GLU A 66 14.77 17.54 11.26
N ILE A 67 14.65 16.71 12.31
CA ILE A 67 13.47 16.71 13.18
C ILE A 67 13.69 17.73 14.29
N VAL A 68 12.70 18.58 14.54
CA VAL A 68 12.80 19.70 15.48
C VAL A 68 11.76 19.68 16.59
N ALA A 69 10.70 18.87 16.47
CA ALA A 69 9.64 18.79 17.47
C ALA A 69 8.81 17.50 17.35
N TRP A 70 8.21 17.12 18.48
CA TRP A 70 7.24 16.04 18.60
C TRP A 70 5.87 16.58 19.04
N CYS A 71 4.80 16.01 18.52
CA CYS A 71 3.43 16.30 18.97
C CYS A 71 2.61 15.01 19.03
N ASP A 72 2.09 14.67 20.21
CA ASP A 72 1.24 13.49 20.43
C ASP A 72 0.38 13.70 21.69
N THR A 73 -0.70 12.93 21.78
CA THR A 73 -1.46 12.76 23.03
C THR A 73 -0.72 11.91 24.08
N ASN A 74 0.29 11.15 23.66
CA ASN A 74 1.01 10.20 24.49
C ASN A 74 2.49 10.60 24.62
N PRO A 75 2.91 11.16 25.77
CA PRO A 75 4.30 11.60 25.97
C PRO A 75 5.31 10.45 25.99
N GLY A 76 4.90 9.23 26.37
CA GLY A 76 5.77 8.05 26.31
C GLY A 76 6.22 7.71 24.89
N ARG A 77 5.33 7.90 23.90
CA ARG A 77 5.64 7.69 22.49
C ARG A 77 6.58 8.76 21.92
N MET A 78 6.40 10.02 22.32
CA MET A 78 7.34 11.11 21.97
C MET A 78 8.73 10.83 22.54
N ALA A 79 8.81 10.44 23.82
CA ALA A 79 10.07 10.09 24.48
C ALA A 79 10.79 8.91 23.81
N TYR A 80 10.05 7.91 23.33
CA TYR A 80 10.62 6.77 22.60
C TYR A 80 11.34 7.18 21.31
N TYR A 81 10.74 8.08 20.51
CA TYR A 81 11.38 8.55 19.29
C TYR A 81 12.47 9.60 19.55
N ASP A 82 12.34 10.41 20.59
CA ASP A 82 13.39 11.34 21.02
C ASP A 82 14.68 10.61 21.44
N ALA A 83 14.53 9.44 22.08
CA ALA A 83 15.64 8.55 22.40
C ALA A 83 16.31 7.99 21.14
N GLN A 84 15.54 7.57 20.14
CA GLN A 84 16.09 7.08 18.86
C GLN A 84 16.83 8.17 18.08
N VAL A 85 16.31 9.40 18.07
CA VAL A 85 17.05 10.52 17.47
C VAL A 85 18.35 10.77 18.23
N GLY A 86 18.33 10.69 19.56
CA GLY A 86 19.54 10.82 20.37
C GLY A 86 20.59 9.76 20.04
N GLU A 87 20.17 8.51 19.91
CA GLU A 87 21.05 7.40 19.49
C GLU A 87 21.63 7.62 18.09
N ALA A 88 20.80 8.00 17.11
CA ALA A 88 21.25 8.26 15.74
C ALA A 88 22.24 9.44 15.65
N LEU A 89 22.14 10.40 16.57
CA LEU A 89 23.07 11.52 16.71
C LEU A 89 24.32 11.17 17.53
N GLY A 90 24.44 9.94 18.04
CA GLY A 90 25.56 9.49 18.87
C GLY A 90 25.56 10.10 20.28
N LEU A 91 24.40 10.50 20.80
CA LEU A 91 24.24 11.04 22.15
C LEU A 91 24.11 9.90 23.17
N GLY A 92 24.56 10.15 24.40
CA GLY A 92 24.41 9.21 25.53
C GLY A 92 23.01 9.17 26.14
N GLY A 93 21.98 9.60 25.41
CA GLY A 93 20.62 9.80 25.91
C GLY A 93 19.70 10.44 24.86
N PRO A 94 18.49 10.87 25.25
CA PRO A 94 17.53 11.51 24.34
C PRO A 94 18.07 12.77 23.70
N ALA A 95 17.57 13.09 22.49
CA ALA A 95 17.94 14.31 21.77
C ALA A 95 17.49 15.60 22.47
N GLY A 96 16.45 15.52 23.31
CA GLY A 96 15.91 16.66 24.04
C GLY A 96 15.10 17.59 23.14
N LEU A 97 14.45 17.06 22.11
CA LEU A 97 13.62 17.86 21.22
C LEU A 97 12.33 18.32 21.92
N PRO A 98 11.86 19.55 21.65
CA PRO A 98 10.58 20.06 22.15
C PRO A 98 9.40 19.12 21.91
N GLN A 99 8.57 18.95 22.94
CA GLN A 99 7.36 18.11 22.92
C GLN A 99 6.12 18.97 23.15
N TYR A 100 5.06 18.67 22.41
CA TYR A 100 3.83 19.43 22.38
C TYR A 100 2.62 18.51 22.52
N ASP A 101 1.56 19.01 23.16
CA ASP A 101 0.28 18.31 23.19
C ASP A 101 -0.43 18.40 21.83
N ALA A 102 -1.41 17.52 21.59
CA ALA A 102 -2.17 17.48 20.33
C ALA A 102 -2.89 18.80 19.97
N ASP A 103 -3.18 19.63 20.98
CA ASP A 103 -3.81 20.93 20.81
C ASP A 103 -2.82 22.07 20.55
N ASP A 104 -1.51 21.80 20.47
CA ASP A 104 -0.47 22.82 20.32
C ASP A 104 0.19 22.86 18.93
N VAL A 105 -0.46 22.34 17.89
CA VAL A 105 0.11 22.24 16.52
C VAL A 105 0.61 23.59 16.01
N GLU A 106 -0.17 24.67 16.14
CA GLU A 106 0.21 26.00 15.68
C GLU A 106 1.38 26.57 16.49
N ARG A 107 1.35 26.37 17.82
CA ARG A 107 2.45 26.81 18.72
C ARG A 107 3.75 26.10 18.38
N MET A 108 3.69 24.79 18.14
CA MET A 108 4.83 23.99 17.70
C MET A 108 5.42 24.51 16.39
N VAL A 109 4.56 24.79 15.39
CA VAL A 109 5.00 25.29 14.08
C VAL A 109 5.70 26.65 14.22
N ASP A 110 5.13 27.57 14.99
CA ASP A 110 5.68 28.91 15.21
C ASP A 110 6.99 28.90 16.02
N GLU A 111 6.98 28.32 17.22
CA GLU A 111 8.13 28.33 18.14
C GLU A 111 9.35 27.61 17.54
N GLN A 112 9.12 26.50 16.83
CA GLN A 112 10.20 25.68 16.27
C GLN A 112 10.51 26.01 14.81
N ARG A 113 9.78 26.96 14.21
CA ARG A 113 9.91 27.39 12.81
C ARG A 113 9.89 26.17 11.89
N VAL A 114 8.83 25.38 12.00
CA VAL A 114 8.66 24.13 11.26
C VAL A 114 8.38 24.46 9.79
N ASP A 115 9.13 23.83 8.88
CA ASP A 115 8.89 23.95 7.44
C ASP A 115 7.82 22.95 6.98
N VAL A 116 7.87 21.72 7.51
CA VAL A 116 6.98 20.62 7.10
C VAL A 116 6.51 19.83 8.33
N VAL A 117 5.22 19.55 8.40
CA VAL A 117 4.63 18.66 9.41
C VAL A 117 4.38 17.29 8.79
N VAL A 118 4.93 16.24 9.41
CA VAL A 118 4.63 14.84 9.09
C VAL A 118 3.47 14.37 9.97
N VAL A 119 2.35 13.99 9.37
CA VAL A 119 1.12 13.58 10.06
C VAL A 119 0.97 12.06 9.98
N THR A 120 1.09 11.38 11.13
CA THR A 120 0.87 9.93 11.28
C THR A 120 -0.10 9.56 12.41
N THR A 121 -1.04 10.47 12.68
CA THR A 121 -2.13 10.31 13.65
C THR A 121 -3.14 9.23 13.22
N PRO A 122 -4.14 8.86 14.03
CA PRO A 122 -5.29 8.09 13.55
C PRO A 122 -6.07 8.84 12.45
N ASP A 123 -6.66 8.11 11.50
CA ASP A 123 -7.20 8.68 10.24
C ASP A 123 -8.22 9.82 10.46
N HIS A 124 -9.07 9.71 11.49
CA HIS A 124 -10.08 10.73 11.80
C HIS A 124 -9.49 12.09 12.20
N ALA A 125 -8.25 12.12 12.70
CA ALA A 125 -7.58 13.35 13.13
C ALA A 125 -6.87 14.08 11.98
N HIS A 126 -6.64 13.41 10.83
CA HIS A 126 -5.82 13.93 9.73
C HIS A 126 -6.28 15.32 9.28
N ALA A 127 -7.58 15.49 8.98
CA ALA A 127 -8.08 16.74 8.43
C ALA A 127 -7.87 17.95 9.35
N GLY A 128 -8.06 17.75 10.66
CA GLY A 128 -7.85 18.80 11.66
C GLY A 128 -6.38 19.18 11.76
N VAL A 129 -5.49 18.19 11.90
CA VAL A 129 -4.04 18.41 12.01
C VAL A 129 -3.48 19.04 10.74
N VAL A 130 -3.84 18.51 9.57
CA VAL A 130 -3.41 19.03 8.26
C VAL A 130 -3.83 20.50 8.14
N ALA A 131 -5.10 20.84 8.36
CA ALA A 131 -5.57 22.21 8.20
C ALA A 131 -4.84 23.19 9.15
N ARG A 132 -4.67 22.80 10.43
CA ARG A 132 -3.97 23.61 11.43
C ARG A 132 -2.49 23.83 11.08
N ALA A 133 -1.80 22.80 10.61
CA ALA A 133 -0.41 22.92 10.17
C ALA A 133 -0.26 23.85 8.96
N LEU A 134 -1.14 23.72 7.97
CA LEU A 134 -1.16 24.60 6.79
C LEU A 134 -1.46 26.06 7.17
N ASP A 135 -2.44 26.28 8.05
CA ASP A 135 -2.81 27.61 8.54
C ASP A 135 -1.69 28.26 9.38
N ALA A 136 -0.91 27.45 10.11
CA ALA A 136 0.29 27.90 10.82
C ALA A 136 1.49 28.17 9.89
N GLY A 137 1.38 27.84 8.60
CA GLY A 137 2.38 28.14 7.59
C GLY A 137 3.40 27.04 7.31
N ALA A 138 3.15 25.80 7.75
CA ALA A 138 3.95 24.64 7.36
C ALA A 138 3.33 23.92 6.15
N ASP A 139 4.17 23.32 5.29
CA ASP A 139 3.68 22.30 4.34
C ASP A 139 3.40 20.99 5.09
N VAL A 140 2.70 20.05 4.47
CA VAL A 140 2.31 18.80 5.14
C VAL A 140 2.68 17.57 4.31
N VAL A 141 3.26 16.57 4.98
CA VAL A 141 3.31 15.19 4.50
C VAL A 141 2.34 14.40 5.36
N VAL A 142 1.31 13.81 4.75
CA VAL A 142 0.25 13.11 5.49
C VAL A 142 0.17 11.64 5.08
N GLU A 143 0.12 10.78 6.08
CA GLU A 143 -0.20 9.38 5.87
C GLU A 143 -1.59 9.21 5.28
N LYS A 144 -1.74 8.21 4.44
CA LYS A 144 -3.06 7.76 3.96
C LYS A 144 -3.93 7.26 5.14
N PRO A 145 -5.26 7.35 4.99
CA PRO A 145 -6.01 8.06 3.95
C PRO A 145 -5.90 9.58 4.16
N LEU A 146 -6.26 10.38 3.14
CA LEU A 146 -6.29 11.84 3.30
C LEU A 146 -7.14 12.26 4.52
N THR A 147 -8.31 11.63 4.67
CA THR A 147 -9.22 11.74 5.82
C THR A 147 -10.36 10.73 5.66
N THR A 148 -11.25 10.63 6.64
CA THR A 148 -12.32 9.62 6.68
C THR A 148 -13.70 10.13 6.25
N THR A 149 -13.88 11.45 6.13
CA THR A 149 -15.21 12.06 5.90
C THR A 149 -15.21 13.13 4.81
N VAL A 150 -16.39 13.40 4.25
CA VAL A 150 -16.59 14.51 3.30
C VAL A 150 -16.23 15.86 3.92
N GLU A 151 -16.59 16.09 5.20
CA GLU A 151 -16.28 17.36 5.85
C GLU A 151 -14.77 17.50 6.13
N GLY A 152 -14.09 16.40 6.47
CA GLY A 152 -12.63 16.38 6.54
C GLY A 152 -11.99 16.75 5.20
N CYS A 153 -12.50 16.20 4.09
CA CYS A 153 -12.03 16.52 2.74
C CYS A 153 -12.17 18.03 2.46
N ARG A 154 -13.35 18.59 2.72
CA ARG A 154 -13.62 20.04 2.53
C ARG A 154 -12.73 20.91 3.41
N THR A 155 -12.47 20.48 4.64
CA THR A 155 -11.56 21.19 5.56
C THR A 155 -10.15 21.31 4.97
N ILE A 156 -9.60 20.22 4.44
CA ILE A 156 -8.27 20.23 3.81
C ILE A 156 -8.28 21.09 2.53
N VAL A 157 -9.28 20.92 1.65
CA VAL A 157 -9.40 21.72 0.41
C VAL A 157 -9.43 23.22 0.71
N ARG A 158 -10.21 23.64 1.71
CA ARG A 158 -10.30 25.05 2.12
C ARG A 158 -9.00 25.57 2.70
N ALA A 159 -8.28 24.75 3.48
CA ALA A 159 -6.99 25.13 4.05
C ALA A 159 -5.96 25.33 2.93
N VAL A 160 -5.81 24.37 2.02
CA VAL A 160 -4.90 24.48 0.86
C VAL A 160 -5.22 25.72 0.03
N ALA A 161 -6.50 25.94 -0.30
CA ALA A 161 -6.91 27.10 -1.11
C ALA A 161 -6.63 28.44 -0.42
N ARG A 162 -6.72 28.50 0.92
CA ARG A 162 -6.49 29.73 1.70
C ARG A 162 -5.00 30.03 1.89
N THR A 163 -4.18 29.00 2.09
CA THR A 163 -2.78 29.18 2.50
C THR A 163 -1.80 29.06 1.34
N GLY A 164 -2.19 28.38 0.25
CA GLY A 164 -1.31 28.06 -0.88
C GLY A 164 -0.20 27.06 -0.54
N ARG A 165 -0.30 26.36 0.59
CA ARG A 165 0.68 25.40 1.08
C ARG A 165 0.52 24.02 0.44
N ASP A 166 1.61 23.26 0.40
CA ASP A 166 1.63 21.93 -0.22
C ASP A 166 1.19 20.83 0.74
N VAL A 167 0.53 19.81 0.20
CA VAL A 167 0.13 18.60 0.91
C VAL A 167 0.52 17.39 0.06
N VAL A 168 1.52 16.66 0.55
CA VAL A 168 2.01 15.42 -0.05
C VAL A 168 1.29 14.22 0.57
N MET A 169 0.72 13.38 -0.28
CA MET A 169 0.09 12.11 0.10
C MET A 169 1.09 10.95 -0.04
N THR A 170 1.16 10.08 0.96
CA THR A 170 2.13 8.97 0.97
C THR A 170 1.59 7.68 0.35
N PHE A 171 1.13 7.75 -0.91
CA PHE A 171 0.72 6.57 -1.68
C PHE A 171 1.95 5.77 -2.20
N ASN A 172 2.64 5.09 -1.29
CA ASN A 172 3.83 4.28 -1.56
C ASN A 172 3.66 3.24 -2.69
N TYR A 173 2.45 2.72 -2.90
CA TYR A 173 2.19 1.73 -3.94
C TYR A 173 2.43 2.23 -5.37
N ARG A 174 2.31 3.55 -5.64
CA ARG A 174 2.68 4.14 -6.95
C ARG A 174 4.17 3.98 -7.26
N TYR A 175 5.00 3.81 -6.23
CA TYR A 175 6.45 3.71 -6.34
C TYR A 175 6.95 2.26 -6.43
N ALA A 176 6.10 1.27 -6.17
CA ALA A 176 6.48 -0.13 -6.33
C ALA A 176 6.67 -0.46 -7.83
N PRO A 177 7.82 -1.08 -8.23
CA PRO A 177 8.15 -1.35 -9.64
C PRO A 177 7.03 -2.10 -10.38
N ARG A 178 6.37 -3.05 -9.72
CA ARG A 178 5.24 -3.81 -10.27
C ARG A 178 4.06 -2.94 -10.71
N ASN A 179 3.72 -1.92 -9.92
CA ASN A 179 2.61 -1.03 -10.20
C ASN A 179 2.99 0.05 -11.23
N SER A 180 4.24 0.51 -11.19
CA SER A 180 4.82 1.36 -12.24
C SER A 180 4.86 0.65 -13.59
N SER A 181 5.24 -0.63 -13.61
CA SER A 181 5.26 -1.43 -14.84
C SER A 181 3.85 -1.58 -15.44
N LEU A 182 2.82 -1.79 -14.61
CA LEU A 182 1.44 -1.82 -15.09
C LEU A 182 0.99 -0.44 -15.61
N ARG A 183 1.40 0.66 -14.95
CA ARG A 183 1.17 2.03 -15.44
C ARG A 183 1.81 2.25 -16.81
N GLU A 184 3.05 1.79 -17.01
CA GLU A 184 3.76 1.89 -18.29
C GLU A 184 3.05 1.13 -19.41
N VAL A 185 2.58 -0.09 -19.13
CA VAL A 185 1.80 -0.88 -20.11
C VAL A 185 0.53 -0.14 -20.52
N ILE A 186 -0.20 0.45 -19.58
CA ILE A 186 -1.42 1.19 -19.89
C ILE A 186 -1.09 2.48 -20.65
N ALA A 187 -0.11 3.26 -20.17
CA ALA A 187 0.26 4.54 -20.75
C ALA A 187 0.91 4.43 -22.14
N SER A 188 1.58 3.32 -22.43
CA SER A 188 2.16 3.04 -23.76
C SER A 188 1.10 2.75 -24.83
N GLY A 189 -0.14 2.44 -24.44
CA GLY A 189 -1.22 2.11 -25.36
C GLY A 189 -1.19 0.68 -25.89
N GLU A 190 -0.31 -0.18 -25.36
CA GLU A 190 -0.15 -1.58 -25.79
C GLU A 190 -1.46 -2.38 -25.79
N ILE A 191 -2.36 -2.08 -24.84
CA ILE A 191 -3.68 -2.73 -24.71
C ILE A 191 -4.83 -1.86 -25.25
N GLY A 192 -4.54 -0.73 -25.88
CA GLY A 192 -5.53 0.22 -26.39
C GLY A 192 -6.25 0.97 -25.28
N ARG A 193 -7.50 1.39 -25.53
CA ARG A 193 -8.34 2.08 -24.53
C ARG A 193 -8.82 1.07 -23.49
N VAL A 194 -8.57 1.34 -22.21
CA VAL A 194 -9.05 0.49 -21.11
C VAL A 194 -10.58 0.52 -21.04
N THR A 195 -11.21 -0.65 -20.95
CA THR A 195 -12.67 -0.82 -20.81
C THR A 195 -13.06 -1.35 -19.43
N SER A 196 -12.20 -2.11 -18.76
CA SER A 196 -12.50 -2.65 -17.44
C SER A 196 -11.25 -3.01 -16.65
N VAL A 197 -11.34 -2.90 -15.33
CA VAL A 197 -10.35 -3.38 -14.36
C VAL A 197 -11.01 -4.39 -13.43
N HIS A 198 -10.38 -5.53 -13.19
CA HIS A 198 -10.71 -6.42 -12.08
C HIS A 198 -9.57 -6.37 -11.07
N PHE A 199 -9.87 -6.11 -9.82
CA PHE A 199 -8.88 -6.02 -8.75
C PHE A 199 -9.37 -6.80 -7.52
N GLU A 200 -8.76 -7.95 -7.28
CA GLU A 200 -8.91 -8.73 -6.05
C GLU A 200 -7.73 -8.47 -5.12
N TRP A 201 -8.00 -8.04 -3.89
CA TRP A 201 -7.01 -8.01 -2.81
C TRP A 201 -7.38 -9.01 -1.72
N VAL A 202 -6.41 -9.79 -1.26
CA VAL A 202 -6.56 -10.64 -0.08
C VAL A 202 -5.53 -10.27 0.97
N LEU A 203 -6.00 -10.01 2.19
CA LEU A 203 -5.15 -9.88 3.36
C LEU A 203 -5.14 -11.22 4.08
N ASP A 204 -3.98 -11.59 4.59
CA ASP A 204 -3.88 -12.82 5.34
C ASP A 204 -4.56 -12.71 6.73
N THR A 205 -4.58 -13.82 7.47
CA THR A 205 -5.17 -13.89 8.82
C THR A 205 -4.37 -13.13 9.89
N VAL A 206 -3.20 -12.57 9.57
CA VAL A 206 -2.34 -11.86 10.53
C VAL A 206 -2.43 -10.36 10.30
N HIS A 207 -2.10 -9.90 9.09
CA HIS A 207 -2.20 -8.51 8.69
C HIS A 207 -3.67 -8.07 8.65
N GLY A 208 -4.56 -8.90 8.12
CA GLY A 208 -6.00 -8.67 8.17
C GLY A 208 -6.49 -8.46 9.59
N ALA A 209 -6.14 -9.37 10.50
CA ALA A 209 -6.52 -9.31 11.91
C ALA A 209 -5.99 -8.05 12.64
N ASP A 210 -4.87 -7.46 12.22
CA ASP A 210 -4.33 -6.25 12.83
C ASP A 210 -5.25 -5.02 12.68
N TYR A 211 -6.13 -4.97 11.68
CA TYR A 211 -7.15 -3.91 11.58
C TYR A 211 -8.29 -4.08 12.58
N PHE A 212 -8.58 -5.31 13.00
CA PHE A 212 -9.73 -5.63 13.85
C PHE A 212 -9.42 -5.57 15.36
N ARG A 213 -8.14 -5.51 15.73
CA ARG A 213 -7.66 -5.36 17.12
C ARG A 213 -7.35 -3.92 17.55
N ARG A 214 -7.17 -3.02 16.58
CA ARG A 214 -6.73 -1.62 16.79
C ARG A 214 -7.88 -0.64 16.70
N TRP A 215 -7.59 0.64 16.88
CA TRP A 215 -8.57 1.74 16.70
C TRP A 215 -9.30 1.70 15.34
N HIS A 216 -8.71 1.07 14.31
CA HIS A 216 -9.32 0.88 12.99
C HIS A 216 -10.65 0.13 13.04
N ARG A 217 -10.85 -0.76 14.02
CA ARG A 217 -12.06 -1.60 14.18
C ARG A 217 -13.34 -0.79 14.34
N ASP A 218 -13.21 0.48 14.73
CA ASP A 218 -14.28 1.44 14.78
C ASP A 218 -14.29 2.30 13.50
N LYS A 219 -15.36 2.20 12.72
CA LYS A 219 -15.56 2.93 11.47
C LYS A 219 -15.49 4.45 11.66
N ARG A 220 -15.79 4.98 12.85
CA ARG A 220 -15.65 6.41 13.15
C ARG A 220 -14.20 6.87 13.12
N ASN A 221 -13.26 5.99 13.44
CA ASN A 221 -11.84 6.31 13.49
C ASN A 221 -11.15 6.18 12.13
N SER A 222 -11.61 5.26 11.27
CA SER A 222 -10.91 4.84 10.04
C SER A 222 -11.70 4.99 8.75
N GLY A 223 -13.02 5.18 8.82
CA GLY A 223 -13.92 5.01 7.69
C GLY A 223 -14.01 3.55 7.21
N GLY A 224 -13.53 2.58 7.98
CA GLY A 224 -13.46 1.18 7.57
C GLY A 224 -12.39 0.90 6.53
N LEU A 225 -12.22 -0.37 6.15
CA LEU A 225 -11.15 -0.77 5.23
C LEU A 225 -11.28 -0.15 3.84
N LEU A 226 -12.50 0.20 3.38
CA LEU A 226 -12.70 0.89 2.10
C LEU A 226 -12.07 2.29 2.06
N VAL A 227 -11.93 2.95 3.21
CA VAL A 227 -11.27 4.26 3.29
C VAL A 227 -9.83 4.09 3.74
N HIS A 228 -9.57 3.33 4.81
CA HIS A 228 -8.23 3.21 5.36
C HIS A 228 -7.25 2.38 4.49
N LYS A 229 -7.68 1.21 4.02
CA LYS A 229 -6.83 0.27 3.28
C LYS A 229 -7.02 0.43 1.78
N SER A 230 -8.25 0.35 1.29
CA SER A 230 -8.57 0.35 -0.14
C SER A 230 -8.37 1.71 -0.81
N SER A 231 -8.21 2.82 -0.06
CA SER A 231 -7.81 4.10 -0.67
C SER A 231 -6.48 3.98 -1.43
N HIS A 232 -5.52 3.17 -0.98
CA HIS A 232 -4.33 2.85 -1.78
C HIS A 232 -4.67 2.17 -3.11
N HIS A 233 -5.66 1.27 -3.11
CA HIS A 233 -6.03 0.52 -4.29
C HIS A 233 -6.82 1.38 -5.27
N PHE A 234 -7.73 2.22 -4.75
CA PHE A 234 -8.47 3.18 -5.55
C PHE A 234 -7.54 4.25 -6.11
N ASP A 235 -6.56 4.71 -5.34
CA ASP A 235 -5.48 5.56 -5.82
C ASP A 235 -4.74 4.92 -7.00
N LEU A 236 -4.30 3.67 -6.85
CA LEU A 236 -3.63 2.93 -7.93
C LEU A 236 -4.48 2.88 -9.20
N VAL A 237 -5.78 2.54 -9.10
CA VAL A 237 -6.64 2.46 -10.28
C VAL A 237 -6.86 3.84 -10.90
N ASN A 238 -7.11 4.87 -10.09
CA ASN A 238 -7.25 6.25 -10.57
C ASN A 238 -5.99 6.70 -11.31
N TRP A 239 -4.81 6.39 -10.76
CA TRP A 239 -3.51 6.71 -11.34
C TRP A 239 -3.21 5.91 -12.60
N TRP A 240 -3.44 4.59 -12.60
CA TRP A 240 -3.28 3.72 -13.76
C TRP A 240 -4.14 4.15 -14.94
N LEU A 241 -5.39 4.53 -14.69
CA LEU A 241 -6.31 4.99 -15.72
C LEU A 241 -6.10 6.46 -16.07
N HIS A 242 -5.48 7.25 -15.19
CA HIS A 242 -5.49 8.72 -15.24
C HIS A 242 -6.93 9.26 -15.39
N ASP A 243 -7.82 8.78 -14.51
CA ASP A 243 -9.26 8.99 -14.61
C ASP A 243 -9.90 9.20 -13.23
N VAL A 244 -11.14 9.69 -13.23
CA VAL A 244 -11.91 10.06 -12.04
C VAL A 244 -13.07 9.08 -11.84
N PRO A 245 -13.28 8.58 -10.62
CA PRO A 245 -14.45 7.78 -10.31
C PRO A 245 -15.73 8.61 -10.44
N ALA A 246 -16.75 8.07 -11.08
CA ALA A 246 -18.04 8.71 -11.35
C ALA A 246 -19.17 8.13 -10.48
N ARG A 247 -19.24 6.80 -10.36
CA ARG A 247 -20.30 6.11 -9.61
C ARG A 247 -19.75 4.91 -8.88
N VAL A 248 -20.22 4.69 -7.65
CA VAL A 248 -19.80 3.58 -6.80
C VAL A 248 -21.02 2.81 -6.30
N TYR A 249 -21.00 1.50 -6.43
CA TYR A 249 -21.90 0.58 -5.73
C TYR A 249 -21.06 -0.41 -4.91
N ALA A 250 -21.47 -0.68 -3.69
CA ALA A 250 -20.76 -1.54 -2.75
C ALA A 250 -21.70 -2.51 -2.03
N SER A 251 -21.17 -3.70 -1.76
CA SER A 251 -21.77 -4.72 -0.89
C SER A 251 -20.69 -5.30 0.01
N GLY A 252 -21.00 -5.56 1.28
CA GLY A 252 -20.01 -6.01 2.25
C GLY A 252 -20.61 -6.24 3.62
N GLY A 253 -19.78 -6.71 4.55
CA GLY A 253 -20.17 -6.94 5.93
C GLY A 253 -19.02 -7.48 6.78
N LEU A 254 -19.27 -7.62 8.08
CA LEU A 254 -18.42 -8.32 9.03
C LEU A 254 -18.87 -9.79 9.11
N ARG A 255 -18.13 -10.70 8.47
CA ARG A 255 -18.52 -12.11 8.28
C ARG A 255 -17.56 -13.11 8.92
N PHE A 256 -16.40 -12.66 9.37
CA PHE A 256 -15.36 -13.51 9.95
C PHE A 256 -14.93 -13.03 11.33
N TYR A 257 -14.60 -11.74 11.50
CA TYR A 257 -14.19 -11.20 12.80
C TYR A 257 -15.40 -10.81 13.67
N GLY A 258 -15.16 -10.51 14.94
CA GLY A 258 -16.21 -10.11 15.89
C GLY A 258 -16.84 -11.26 16.67
N ASP A 259 -17.51 -10.90 17.74
CA ASP A 259 -18.09 -11.78 18.76
C ASP A 259 -19.23 -12.64 18.23
N ASP A 260 -20.14 -12.06 17.46
CA ASP A 260 -21.23 -12.82 16.81
C ASP A 260 -20.67 -13.94 15.90
N ASN A 261 -19.63 -13.64 15.13
CA ASN A 261 -18.99 -14.62 14.24
C ASN A 261 -18.17 -15.67 15.01
N ALA A 262 -17.56 -15.31 16.15
CA ALA A 262 -16.93 -16.30 17.02
C ALA A 262 -17.94 -17.21 17.72
N ALA A 263 -19.06 -16.66 18.19
CA ALA A 263 -20.16 -17.42 18.77
C ALA A 263 -20.76 -18.40 17.75
N ALA A 264 -21.03 -17.94 16.53
CA ALA A 264 -21.55 -18.77 15.44
C ALA A 264 -20.62 -19.94 15.07
N ARG A 265 -19.29 -19.78 15.24
CA ARG A 265 -18.29 -20.83 15.01
C ARG A 265 -17.96 -21.66 16.25
N GLY A 266 -18.61 -21.40 17.39
CA GLY A 266 -18.39 -22.17 18.62
C GLY A 266 -16.98 -22.01 19.20
N MET A 267 -16.35 -20.84 19.06
CA MET A 267 -14.96 -20.60 19.49
C MET A 267 -14.77 -20.55 21.01
N GLY A 268 -15.85 -20.67 21.79
CA GLY A 268 -15.83 -20.59 23.25
C GLY A 268 -15.53 -19.18 23.77
N PRO A 269 -15.26 -19.04 25.08
CA PRO A 269 -14.84 -17.77 25.68
C PRO A 269 -13.58 -17.25 25.01
N ARG A 270 -13.62 -15.98 24.57
CA ARG A 270 -12.49 -15.28 23.97
C ARG A 270 -11.78 -14.42 25.01
N PRO A 271 -10.44 -14.25 24.92
CA PRO A 271 -9.72 -13.34 25.80
C PRO A 271 -10.15 -11.89 25.49
N GLU A 272 -9.89 -10.97 26.42
CA GLU A 272 -10.13 -9.55 26.15
C GLU A 272 -9.03 -8.94 25.25
N ARG A 273 -7.80 -9.46 25.38
CA ARG A 273 -6.60 -9.01 24.66
C ARG A 273 -5.61 -10.14 24.41
N GLY A 274 -4.62 -9.89 23.56
CA GLY A 274 -3.58 -10.85 23.20
C GLY A 274 -2.44 -10.98 24.21
N THR A 275 -1.97 -9.89 24.83
CA THR A 275 -0.86 -9.98 25.80
C THR A 275 -1.25 -10.78 27.03
N GLY A 276 -0.43 -11.79 27.33
CA GLY A 276 -0.69 -12.77 28.39
C GLY A 276 -1.56 -13.97 27.97
N THR A 277 -2.06 -13.99 26.72
CA THR A 277 -2.81 -15.12 26.18
C THR A 277 -1.87 -16.13 25.52
N THR A 278 -2.08 -17.41 25.78
CA THR A 278 -1.29 -18.51 25.21
C THR A 278 -2.16 -19.44 24.36
N GLY A 279 -1.58 -20.02 23.30
CA GLY A 279 -2.24 -21.03 22.47
C GLY A 279 -3.36 -20.52 21.55
N ASP A 280 -3.55 -19.20 21.43
CA ASP A 280 -4.52 -18.60 20.52
C ASP A 280 -3.81 -17.94 19.32
N PRO A 281 -3.98 -18.43 18.09
CA PRO A 281 -3.23 -17.95 16.92
C PRO A 281 -3.64 -16.55 16.46
N TRP A 282 -4.71 -15.99 17.04
CA TRP A 282 -5.19 -14.63 16.75
C TRP A 282 -4.64 -13.60 17.72
N SER A 283 -4.09 -14.04 18.86
CA SER A 283 -3.58 -13.16 19.90
C SER A 283 -2.26 -12.51 19.48
N LEU A 284 -2.15 -11.20 19.76
CA LEU A 284 -0.91 -10.45 19.62
C LEU A 284 -0.37 -10.19 21.02
N ASP A 285 0.75 -10.80 21.38
CA ASP A 285 1.41 -10.46 22.63
C ASP A 285 2.50 -9.42 22.41
N LEU A 286 2.20 -8.19 22.83
CA LEU A 286 3.10 -7.04 22.72
C LEU A 286 4.41 -7.22 23.50
N THR A 287 4.49 -8.13 24.48
CA THR A 287 5.73 -8.35 25.26
C THR A 287 6.86 -8.98 24.44
N HIS A 288 6.54 -9.61 23.31
CA HIS A 288 7.51 -10.25 22.43
C HIS A 288 8.17 -9.29 21.43
N ASP A 289 7.67 -8.06 21.30
CA ASP A 289 8.24 -7.06 20.40
C ASP A 289 8.64 -5.82 21.23
N PRO A 290 9.94 -5.58 21.45
CA PRO A 290 10.42 -4.47 22.28
C PRO A 290 9.89 -3.09 21.84
N ARG A 291 9.73 -2.87 20.54
CA ARG A 291 9.22 -1.61 19.99
C ARG A 291 7.72 -1.47 20.24
N LEU A 292 6.92 -2.49 19.93
CA LEU A 292 5.48 -2.44 20.18
C LEU A 292 5.18 -2.40 21.68
N LYS A 293 5.99 -3.06 22.51
CA LYS A 293 5.93 -2.94 23.96
C LYS A 293 6.15 -1.50 24.40
N ALA A 294 7.25 -0.87 23.97
CA ALA A 294 7.58 0.51 24.36
C ALA A 294 6.54 1.53 23.87
N LEU A 295 6.09 1.42 22.62
CA LEU A 295 5.14 2.36 22.02
C LEU A 295 3.70 2.21 22.53
N TYR A 296 3.31 1.02 22.99
CA TYR A 296 1.91 0.72 23.28
C TYR A 296 1.71 0.13 24.67
N LEU A 297 2.32 -1.01 25.00
CA LEU A 297 2.07 -1.68 26.28
C LEU A 297 2.54 -0.83 27.47
N ASP A 298 3.76 -0.30 27.40
CA ASP A 298 4.35 0.50 28.48
C ASP A 298 3.75 1.91 28.52
N ALA A 299 3.30 2.41 27.37
CA ALA A 299 2.73 3.74 27.18
C ALA A 299 1.20 3.80 27.38
N GLU A 300 0.53 2.66 27.58
CA GLU A 300 -0.94 2.56 27.66
C GLU A 300 -1.53 3.42 28.78
N HIS A 301 -0.81 3.57 29.90
CA HIS A 301 -1.28 4.36 31.05
C HIS A 301 -1.44 5.86 30.78
N HIS A 302 -0.89 6.38 29.66
CA HIS A 302 -1.04 7.79 29.28
C HIS A 302 -2.37 8.09 28.57
N ASP A 303 -2.88 7.17 27.76
CA ASP A 303 -4.04 7.41 26.88
C ASP A 303 -5.12 6.30 26.94
N GLY A 304 -4.87 5.21 27.65
CA GLY A 304 -5.74 4.04 27.75
C GLY A 304 -5.83 3.21 26.47
N TYR A 305 -5.00 3.47 25.45
CA TYR A 305 -5.11 2.80 24.17
C TYR A 305 -4.52 1.39 24.19
N ARG A 306 -5.42 0.39 24.15
CA ARG A 306 -5.08 -1.04 24.01
C ARG A 306 -4.95 -1.44 22.54
N ARG A 307 -3.71 -1.67 22.10
CA ARG A 307 -3.38 -2.06 20.71
C ARG A 307 -3.76 -3.51 20.37
N ASP A 308 -3.77 -4.40 21.34
CA ASP A 308 -3.81 -5.85 21.18
C ASP A 308 -5.15 -6.48 21.58
N GLN A 309 -6.27 -5.79 21.35
CA GLN A 309 -7.59 -6.33 21.65
C GLN A 309 -7.87 -7.63 20.89
N ASP A 310 -8.74 -8.48 21.42
CA ASP A 310 -9.16 -9.69 20.69
C ASP A 310 -9.99 -9.33 19.45
N VAL A 311 -9.64 -9.95 18.32
CA VAL A 311 -10.28 -9.70 17.02
C VAL A 311 -11.67 -10.33 16.90
N PHE A 312 -12.07 -11.12 17.90
CA PHE A 312 -13.41 -11.65 18.07
C PHE A 312 -14.12 -11.07 19.29
N GLY A 313 -13.62 -9.96 19.84
CA GLY A 313 -14.33 -9.18 20.84
C GLY A 313 -15.45 -8.32 20.24
N PRO A 314 -16.36 -7.80 21.08
CA PRO A 314 -17.43 -6.90 20.66
C PRO A 314 -16.89 -5.56 20.14
N GLY A 315 -17.75 -4.79 19.47
CA GLY A 315 -17.48 -3.39 19.10
C GLY A 315 -16.79 -3.18 17.75
N ILE A 316 -16.68 -4.22 16.92
CA ILE A 316 -16.20 -4.09 15.54
C ILE A 316 -17.34 -3.57 14.67
N THR A 317 -17.09 -2.46 13.98
CA THR A 317 -18.09 -1.79 13.11
C THR A 317 -17.65 -1.68 11.65
N ILE A 318 -16.49 -2.25 11.32
CA ILE A 318 -15.93 -2.28 9.97
C ILE A 318 -16.19 -3.63 9.30
N GLU A 319 -16.16 -3.65 7.97
CA GLU A 319 -16.31 -4.84 7.14
C GLU A 319 -14.98 -5.59 6.98
N ASP A 320 -15.05 -6.93 6.88
CA ASP A 320 -13.93 -7.82 6.54
C ASP A 320 -14.08 -8.50 5.17
N ASN A 321 -15.28 -8.42 4.58
CA ASN A 321 -15.59 -8.82 3.22
C ASN A 321 -16.29 -7.71 2.48
N MET A 322 -15.71 -7.27 1.36
CA MET A 322 -16.23 -6.17 0.57
C MET A 322 -16.10 -6.46 -0.93
N ALA A 323 -17.10 -6.01 -1.69
CA ALA A 323 -17.11 -6.03 -3.15
C ALA A 323 -17.71 -4.72 -3.69
N LEU A 324 -17.11 -4.19 -4.74
CA LEU A 324 -17.48 -2.90 -5.34
C LEU A 324 -17.56 -3.00 -6.86
N VAL A 325 -18.43 -2.17 -7.43
CA VAL A 325 -18.40 -1.76 -8.84
C VAL A 325 -18.20 -0.25 -8.86
N VAL A 326 -17.17 0.22 -9.58
CA VAL A 326 -16.85 1.64 -9.73
C VAL A 326 -16.80 1.99 -11.21
N ASP A 327 -17.65 2.91 -11.66
CA ASP A 327 -17.59 3.45 -13.01
C ASP A 327 -16.72 4.70 -13.02
N TYR A 328 -15.89 4.84 -14.05
CA TYR A 328 -15.01 6.00 -14.26
C TYR A 328 -15.54 6.91 -15.37
N ARG A 329 -15.19 8.20 -15.33
CA ARG A 329 -15.67 9.20 -16.29
C ARG A 329 -15.21 8.91 -17.72
N GLY A 330 -14.02 8.34 -17.91
CA GLY A 330 -13.50 7.88 -19.20
C GLY A 330 -14.15 6.60 -19.72
N GLY A 331 -15.09 6.00 -18.97
CA GLY A 331 -15.91 4.87 -19.41
C GLY A 331 -15.42 3.48 -19.00
N ALA A 332 -14.29 3.38 -18.29
CA ALA A 332 -13.84 2.13 -17.71
C ALA A 332 -14.67 1.76 -16.46
N THR A 333 -14.91 0.46 -16.25
CA THR A 333 -15.53 -0.05 -15.01
C THR A 333 -14.55 -0.91 -14.22
N LEU A 334 -14.38 -0.61 -12.94
CA LEU A 334 -13.66 -1.42 -11.97
C LEU A 334 -14.63 -2.37 -11.25
N THR A 335 -14.29 -3.65 -11.20
CA THR A 335 -14.80 -4.59 -10.20
C THR A 335 -13.72 -4.83 -9.16
N TYR A 336 -14.05 -4.65 -7.89
CA TYR A 336 -13.09 -4.73 -6.79
C TYR A 336 -13.59 -5.66 -5.69
N SER A 337 -12.69 -6.44 -5.10
CA SER A 337 -12.96 -7.24 -3.90
C SER A 337 -11.82 -7.13 -2.88
N LEU A 338 -12.20 -7.15 -1.60
CA LEU A 338 -11.26 -7.30 -0.49
C LEU A 338 -11.77 -8.38 0.46
N ASN A 339 -10.89 -9.32 0.81
CA ASN A 339 -11.11 -10.27 1.89
C ASN A 339 -10.00 -10.13 2.95
N ALA A 340 -10.39 -9.89 4.20
CA ALA A 340 -9.47 -9.57 5.28
C ALA A 340 -9.03 -10.76 6.15
N HIS A 341 -9.28 -12.01 5.75
CA HIS A 341 -8.99 -13.20 6.57
C HIS A 341 -8.53 -14.40 5.73
N SER A 342 -7.77 -14.14 4.66
CA SER A 342 -7.33 -15.18 3.73
C SER A 342 -6.14 -15.98 4.28
N PRO A 343 -5.88 -17.21 3.79
CA PRO A 343 -4.74 -17.99 4.25
C PRO A 343 -3.38 -17.52 3.67
N TRP A 344 -3.41 -16.52 2.79
CA TRP A 344 -2.27 -15.97 2.05
C TRP A 344 -2.51 -14.48 1.79
N GLU A 345 -1.46 -13.75 1.45
CA GLU A 345 -1.53 -12.30 1.18
C GLU A 345 -1.03 -11.96 -0.22
N GLY A 346 -1.76 -11.07 -0.89
CA GLY A 346 -1.40 -10.54 -2.18
C GLY A 346 -2.62 -10.08 -2.96
N TYR A 347 -2.45 -9.93 -4.27
CA TYR A 347 -3.50 -9.42 -5.13
C TYR A 347 -3.35 -9.82 -6.58
N ARG A 348 -4.46 -9.67 -7.30
CA ARG A 348 -4.53 -9.87 -8.74
C ARG A 348 -5.25 -8.70 -9.38
N VAL A 349 -4.64 -8.15 -10.41
CA VAL A 349 -5.21 -7.09 -11.24
C VAL A 349 -5.27 -7.56 -12.67
N VAL A 350 -6.43 -7.41 -13.29
CA VAL A 350 -6.64 -7.64 -14.72
C VAL A 350 -7.15 -6.34 -15.33
N VAL A 351 -6.49 -5.88 -16.39
CA VAL A 351 -6.88 -4.70 -17.15
C VAL A 351 -7.19 -5.13 -18.57
N ASN A 352 -8.45 -4.96 -18.99
CA ASN A 352 -8.87 -5.23 -20.36
C ASN A 352 -8.94 -3.90 -21.11
N GLY A 353 -8.32 -3.85 -22.28
CA GLY A 353 -8.47 -2.74 -23.21
C GLY A 353 -8.92 -3.21 -24.60
N THR A 354 -9.14 -2.27 -25.50
CA THR A 354 -9.68 -2.53 -26.84
C THR A 354 -8.73 -3.28 -27.77
N GLU A 355 -7.44 -3.36 -27.44
CA GLU A 355 -6.42 -4.02 -28.26
C GLU A 355 -5.72 -5.18 -27.55
N GLY A 356 -6.03 -5.41 -26.27
CA GLY A 356 -5.36 -6.43 -25.48
C GLY A 356 -5.72 -6.44 -24.01
N ARG A 357 -4.91 -7.15 -23.23
CA ARG A 357 -5.09 -7.37 -21.81
C ARG A 357 -3.76 -7.36 -21.08
N ALA A 358 -3.74 -6.81 -19.87
CA ALA A 358 -2.65 -6.91 -18.93
C ALA A 358 -3.10 -7.62 -17.65
N GLU A 359 -2.26 -8.48 -17.08
CA GLU A 359 -2.53 -9.27 -15.88
C GLU A 359 -1.35 -9.17 -14.92
N LEU A 360 -1.56 -8.53 -13.78
CA LEU A 360 -0.59 -8.43 -12.69
C LEU A 360 -1.00 -9.39 -11.57
N GLU A 361 -0.16 -10.37 -11.26
CA GLU A 361 -0.30 -11.24 -10.10
C GLU A 361 0.81 -10.95 -9.11
N VAL A 362 0.43 -10.81 -7.84
CA VAL A 362 1.33 -10.52 -6.73
C VAL A 362 1.01 -11.44 -5.57
N VAL A 363 2.02 -12.19 -5.11
CA VAL A 363 1.99 -12.99 -3.90
C VAL A 363 3.00 -12.38 -2.93
N GLU A 364 2.49 -11.73 -1.89
CA GLU A 364 3.32 -11.14 -0.82
C GLU A 364 3.63 -12.18 0.27
N ARG A 365 2.69 -13.12 0.50
CA ARG A 365 2.88 -14.27 1.39
C ARG A 365 2.16 -15.49 0.87
N GLY A 366 2.89 -16.59 0.71
CA GLY A 366 2.34 -17.86 0.22
C GLY A 366 1.42 -18.58 1.21
N ALA A 367 1.70 -18.47 2.52
CA ALA A 367 0.88 -19.04 3.60
C ALA A 367 1.18 -18.38 4.95
N VAL A 368 0.20 -18.41 5.86
CA VAL A 368 0.42 -18.16 7.30
C VAL A 368 0.62 -19.50 8.00
N ILE A 369 1.87 -19.77 8.42
CA ILE A 369 2.23 -20.96 9.19
C ILE A 369 2.68 -20.52 10.59
N LEU A 370 2.13 -21.17 11.61
CA LEU A 370 2.51 -20.92 12.99
C LEU A 370 3.81 -21.63 13.31
N ASP A 371 4.67 -21.01 14.12
CA ASP A 371 5.85 -21.65 14.68
C ASP A 371 5.49 -22.69 15.76
N ALA A 372 6.50 -23.34 16.32
CA ALA A 372 6.32 -24.37 17.35
C ALA A 372 5.64 -23.85 18.63
N ASP A 373 5.69 -22.54 18.87
CA ASP A 373 5.05 -21.86 20.00
C ASP A 373 3.63 -21.36 19.65
N GLY A 374 3.14 -21.67 18.43
CA GLY A 374 1.81 -21.29 17.95
C GLY A 374 1.73 -19.85 17.45
N ARG A 375 2.86 -19.21 17.11
CA ARG A 375 2.93 -17.79 16.74
C ARG A 375 3.06 -17.63 15.23
N ALA A 376 2.36 -16.67 14.66
CA ALA A 376 2.52 -16.30 13.26
C ALA A 376 3.56 -15.19 13.12
N VAL A 377 4.29 -15.18 12.00
CA VAL A 377 5.09 -14.01 11.64
C VAL A 377 4.14 -12.85 11.31
N LEU A 378 4.31 -11.71 11.94
CA LEU A 378 3.37 -10.59 11.82
C LEU A 378 3.48 -9.84 10.48
N ASP A 379 4.66 -9.80 9.86
CA ASP A 379 4.88 -9.22 8.53
C ASP A 379 5.91 -9.98 7.70
N PRO A 380 5.49 -10.73 6.68
CA PRO A 380 6.38 -11.48 5.80
C PRO A 380 7.19 -10.57 4.87
N SER A 381 6.63 -9.41 4.50
CA SER A 381 7.25 -8.48 3.58
C SER A 381 8.46 -7.76 4.22
N ALA A 382 8.45 -7.64 5.55
CA ALA A 382 9.57 -7.16 6.37
C ALA A 382 10.56 -8.26 6.77
N THR A 383 10.12 -9.49 7.06
CA THR A 383 10.99 -10.62 7.46
C THR A 383 10.81 -11.90 6.60
N PRO A 384 11.26 -11.88 5.32
CA PRO A 384 11.09 -13.01 4.40
C PRO A 384 11.77 -14.30 4.86
N GLU A 385 12.86 -14.17 5.62
CA GLU A 385 13.68 -15.30 6.12
C GLU A 385 12.94 -16.12 7.20
N GLY A 386 11.92 -15.55 7.83
CA GLY A 386 11.10 -16.20 8.86
C GLY A 386 9.98 -17.07 8.30
N VAL A 387 9.78 -17.11 6.97
CA VAL A 387 8.67 -17.81 6.33
C VAL A 387 9.20 -18.87 5.38
N ALA A 388 8.81 -20.13 5.59
CA ALA A 388 9.17 -21.20 4.67
C ALA A 388 8.44 -21.00 3.33
N ALA A 389 9.22 -20.82 2.25
CA ALA A 389 8.71 -20.69 0.90
C ALA A 389 7.77 -21.86 0.54
N GLN A 390 6.56 -21.53 0.09
CA GLN A 390 5.54 -22.54 -0.25
C GLN A 390 5.61 -22.87 -1.74
N ALA A 391 6.01 -24.10 -2.07
CA ALA A 391 6.16 -24.53 -3.46
C ALA A 391 4.87 -24.40 -4.30
N ALA A 392 3.69 -24.56 -3.68
CA ALA A 392 2.40 -24.45 -4.37
C ALA A 392 1.93 -23.00 -4.60
N ARG A 393 2.47 -22.02 -3.85
CA ARG A 393 2.19 -20.60 -3.97
C ARG A 393 3.45 -19.80 -3.65
N PRO A 394 4.42 -19.76 -4.59
CA PRO A 394 5.65 -19.04 -4.38
C PRO A 394 5.36 -17.54 -4.26
N GLU A 395 6.09 -16.88 -3.37
CA GLU A 395 6.12 -15.42 -3.32
C GLU A 395 6.72 -14.86 -4.61
N GLY A 396 6.17 -13.75 -5.08
CA GLY A 396 6.62 -13.17 -6.34
C GLY A 396 5.63 -12.22 -6.97
N GLU A 397 6.03 -11.69 -8.11
CA GLU A 397 5.29 -10.76 -8.93
C GLU A 397 5.42 -11.18 -10.39
N ARG A 398 4.33 -11.07 -11.15
CA ARG A 398 4.32 -11.41 -12.57
C ARG A 398 3.35 -10.51 -13.32
N LEU A 399 3.82 -9.90 -14.39
CA LEU A 399 3.01 -9.07 -15.29
C LEU A 399 2.99 -9.71 -16.68
N LEU A 400 1.80 -10.16 -17.12
CA LEU A 400 1.56 -10.62 -18.47
C LEU A 400 0.87 -9.54 -19.29
N VAL A 401 1.27 -9.39 -20.55
CA VAL A 401 0.61 -8.53 -21.53
C VAL A 401 0.33 -9.33 -22.78
N GLN A 402 -0.89 -9.24 -23.29
CA GLN A 402 -1.31 -9.93 -24.50
C GLN A 402 -2.16 -9.01 -25.37
N ARG A 403 -1.68 -8.74 -26.58
CA ARG A 403 -2.45 -8.06 -27.63
C ARG A 403 -3.35 -9.07 -28.34
N HIS A 404 -4.44 -8.60 -28.94
CA HIS A 404 -5.30 -9.46 -29.74
C HIS A 404 -4.52 -10.14 -30.87
N TRP A 405 -4.76 -11.45 -31.05
CA TRP A 405 -4.13 -12.27 -32.09
C TRP A 405 -2.61 -12.45 -31.96
N GLU A 406 -2.01 -12.01 -30.86
CA GLU A 406 -0.59 -12.19 -30.56
C GLU A 406 -0.41 -13.15 -29.36
N PRO A 407 0.73 -13.87 -29.27
CA PRO A 407 1.09 -14.62 -28.07
C PRO A 407 1.22 -13.68 -26.86
N ALA A 408 0.84 -14.17 -25.68
CA ALA A 408 1.12 -13.46 -24.44
C ALA A 408 2.64 -13.36 -24.21
N ARG A 409 3.08 -12.20 -23.71
CA ARG A 409 4.47 -11.96 -23.29
C ARG A 409 4.52 -11.52 -21.84
N GLU A 410 5.58 -11.92 -21.16
CA GLU A 410 5.89 -11.39 -19.84
C GLU A 410 6.50 -10.00 -19.98
N TRP A 411 5.93 -9.03 -19.27
CA TRP A 411 6.49 -7.70 -19.15
C TRP A 411 7.44 -7.68 -17.97
N ARG A 412 8.69 -7.27 -18.22
CA ARG A 412 9.71 -7.24 -17.19
C ARG A 412 9.30 -6.24 -16.10
N ILE A 413 9.19 -6.72 -14.87
CA ILE A 413 9.13 -5.87 -13.67
C ILE A 413 10.59 -5.66 -13.21
N PRO A 414 11.11 -4.42 -13.21
CA PRO A 414 12.47 -4.18 -12.76
C PRO A 414 12.60 -4.35 -11.24
N GLN A 415 13.81 -4.63 -10.76
CA GLN A 415 14.05 -4.82 -9.33
C GLN A 415 13.98 -3.48 -8.58
N GLY A 416 13.20 -3.46 -7.49
CA GLY A 416 13.11 -2.31 -6.56
C GLY A 416 14.19 -2.32 -5.48
N ILE A 417 14.04 -1.44 -4.48
CA ILE A 417 14.95 -1.30 -3.33
C ILE A 417 14.21 -1.48 -2.00
N GLY A 418 14.65 -2.37 -1.11
CA GLY A 418 14.05 -2.51 0.24
C GLY A 418 12.77 -3.38 0.30
N GLY A 419 11.92 -3.15 1.33
CA GLY A 419 10.67 -3.90 1.60
C GLY A 419 9.44 -3.37 0.83
N HIS A 420 8.29 -4.06 0.89
CA HIS A 420 7.06 -3.71 0.14
C HIS A 420 7.28 -3.53 -1.38
N GLY A 421 8.16 -4.33 -1.99
CA GLY A 421 8.56 -4.17 -3.40
C GLY A 421 9.42 -2.93 -3.68
N GLY A 422 9.74 -2.14 -2.66
CA GLY A 422 10.61 -0.97 -2.70
C GLY A 422 9.94 0.37 -2.91
N GLY A 423 8.60 0.42 -2.79
CA GLY A 423 7.84 1.66 -2.89
C GLY A 423 8.17 2.67 -1.79
N ASP A 424 8.39 2.22 -0.56
CA ASP A 424 8.62 3.13 0.59
C ASP A 424 9.92 3.93 0.46
N ALA A 425 11.03 3.28 0.11
CA ALA A 425 12.31 3.96 -0.02
C ALA A 425 12.27 5.02 -1.14
N ILE A 426 11.69 4.67 -2.29
CA ILE A 426 11.57 5.60 -3.43
C ILE A 426 10.57 6.73 -3.11
N LEU A 427 9.47 6.43 -2.41
CA LEU A 427 8.55 7.45 -1.91
C LEU A 427 9.28 8.44 -0.99
N LEU A 428 10.06 7.96 -0.01
CA LEU A 428 10.75 8.82 0.95
C LEU A 428 11.82 9.69 0.25
N MET A 429 12.48 9.15 -0.77
CA MET A 429 13.34 9.94 -1.65
C MET A 429 12.57 11.09 -2.31
N ASP A 430 11.38 10.83 -2.87
CA ASP A 430 10.57 11.93 -3.41
C ASP A 430 10.14 12.92 -2.31
N VAL A 431 9.57 12.43 -1.22
CA VAL A 431 9.04 13.26 -0.12
C VAL A 431 10.11 14.23 0.40
N PHE A 432 11.34 13.77 0.61
CA PHE A 432 12.38 14.59 1.23
C PHE A 432 13.33 15.28 0.23
N ARG A 433 13.40 14.80 -1.01
CA ARG A 433 14.34 15.30 -2.03
C ARG A 433 13.66 15.72 -3.34
N ARG A 434 12.34 15.88 -3.41
CA ARG A 434 11.60 16.28 -4.63
C ARG A 434 12.26 17.44 -5.37
N ASP A 435 12.71 18.45 -4.63
CA ASP A 435 13.33 19.66 -5.17
C ASP A 435 14.77 19.44 -5.72
N LEU A 436 15.36 18.27 -5.47
CA LEU A 436 16.67 17.86 -5.96
C LEU A 436 16.58 16.83 -7.11
N ARG A 437 15.39 16.45 -7.56
CA ARG A 437 15.22 15.42 -8.58
C ARG A 437 15.88 15.81 -9.91
N LEU A 438 16.68 14.89 -10.46
CA LEU A 438 17.37 15.03 -11.75
C LEU A 438 16.53 14.37 -12.84
N GLY A 439 15.55 15.12 -13.36
CA GLY A 439 14.69 14.69 -14.47
C GLY A 439 13.20 14.64 -14.13
N PRO A 440 12.34 14.47 -15.14
CA PRO A 440 10.90 14.43 -14.95
C PRO A 440 10.45 13.14 -14.26
N ASP A 441 9.22 13.14 -13.75
CA ASP A 441 8.50 11.93 -13.36
C ASP A 441 7.57 11.49 -14.50
N PRO A 442 8.02 10.66 -15.45
CA PRO A 442 7.23 10.33 -16.62
C PRO A 442 5.92 9.60 -16.26
N LEU A 443 5.86 9.00 -15.08
CA LEU A 443 4.68 8.28 -14.59
C LEU A 443 3.81 9.11 -13.64
N GLY A 444 4.24 10.31 -13.22
CA GLY A 444 3.51 11.14 -12.25
C GLY A 444 3.22 10.40 -10.93
N ARG A 445 4.26 9.85 -10.29
CA ARG A 445 4.11 9.04 -9.07
C ARG A 445 3.86 9.91 -7.84
N ALA A 446 4.39 11.13 -7.82
CA ALA A 446 4.10 12.11 -6.78
C ALA A 446 2.58 12.29 -6.64
N ALA A 447 2.07 12.13 -5.42
CA ALA A 447 0.66 12.29 -5.12
C ALA A 447 0.42 13.47 -4.19
N GLY A 448 -0.57 14.29 -4.52
CA GLY A 448 -1.00 15.43 -3.72
C GLY A 448 -2.35 15.20 -3.04
N TYR A 449 -2.88 16.21 -2.36
CA TYR A 449 -4.19 16.10 -1.71
C TYR A 449 -5.33 15.75 -2.68
N ARG A 450 -5.26 16.12 -3.96
CA ARG A 450 -6.31 15.79 -4.94
C ARG A 450 -6.34 14.31 -5.31
N ASP A 451 -5.18 13.67 -5.42
CA ASP A 451 -5.10 12.21 -5.51
C ASP A 451 -5.74 11.57 -4.28
N GLY A 452 -5.39 12.11 -3.10
CA GLY A 452 -6.01 11.74 -1.83
C GLY A 452 -7.54 11.86 -1.86
N LEU A 453 -8.08 12.96 -2.37
CA LEU A 453 -9.52 13.21 -2.50
C LEU A 453 -10.19 12.18 -3.42
N ARG A 454 -9.62 11.93 -4.61
CA ARG A 454 -10.15 10.94 -5.57
C ARG A 454 -10.17 9.54 -4.94
N ALA A 455 -9.12 9.18 -4.21
CA ALA A 455 -9.00 7.88 -3.55
C ALA A 455 -10.04 7.70 -2.43
N VAL A 456 -10.15 8.67 -1.51
CA VAL A 456 -11.11 8.57 -0.39
C VAL A 456 -12.56 8.77 -0.84
N ALA A 457 -12.81 9.47 -1.94
CA ALA A 457 -14.14 9.62 -2.53
C ALA A 457 -14.78 8.26 -2.85
N VAL A 458 -14.00 7.32 -3.40
CA VAL A 458 -14.49 5.96 -3.66
C VAL A 458 -14.89 5.26 -2.37
N GLY A 459 -14.02 5.28 -1.35
CA GLY A 459 -14.30 4.65 -0.05
C GLY A 459 -15.49 5.27 0.68
N ILE A 460 -15.63 6.60 0.66
CA ILE A 460 -16.75 7.33 1.27
C ILE A 460 -18.06 7.02 0.54
N ALA A 461 -18.05 7.04 -0.80
CA ALA A 461 -19.21 6.69 -1.61
C ALA A 461 -19.62 5.22 -1.38
N ALA A 462 -18.63 4.32 -1.27
CA ALA A 462 -18.88 2.92 -0.97
C ALA A 462 -19.51 2.73 0.40
N ASN A 463 -19.04 3.41 1.45
CA ASN A 463 -19.69 3.40 2.76
C ASN A 463 -21.15 3.89 2.71
N ARG A 464 -21.42 4.96 1.95
CA ARG A 464 -22.80 5.43 1.72
C ARG A 464 -23.64 4.39 0.97
N SER A 465 -23.05 3.69 0.00
CA SER A 465 -23.71 2.59 -0.72
C SER A 465 -24.02 1.42 0.21
N LEU A 466 -23.09 1.02 1.08
CA LEU A 466 -23.32 -0.05 2.07
C LEU A 466 -24.47 0.31 3.01
N ALA A 467 -24.53 1.55 3.48
CA ALA A 467 -25.57 2.02 4.38
C ALA A 467 -26.96 2.13 3.74
N THR A 468 -27.03 2.44 2.44
CA THR A 468 -28.30 2.72 1.73
C THR A 468 -28.76 1.61 0.81
N GLY A 469 -27.90 0.66 0.46
CA GLY A 469 -28.13 -0.37 -0.55
C GLY A 469 -28.25 0.19 -1.98
N ARG A 470 -27.78 1.42 -2.24
CA ARG A 470 -27.95 2.13 -3.52
C ARG A 470 -26.62 2.61 -4.08
N PRO A 471 -26.47 2.68 -5.43
CA PRO A 471 -25.30 3.31 -6.03
C PRO A 471 -25.25 4.80 -5.67
N VAL A 472 -24.03 5.32 -5.53
CA VAL A 472 -23.72 6.70 -5.15
C VAL A 472 -22.92 7.36 -6.28
N LEU A 473 -23.35 8.53 -6.73
CA LEU A 473 -22.55 9.34 -7.64
C LEU A 473 -21.48 10.08 -6.83
N VAL A 474 -20.25 10.11 -7.34
CA VAL A 474 -19.12 10.77 -6.66
C VAL A 474 -19.36 12.28 -6.56
N ASP A 475 -19.99 12.88 -7.57
CA ASP A 475 -20.32 14.31 -7.58
C ASP A 475 -21.29 14.70 -6.44
N ASP A 476 -22.16 13.78 -6.01
CA ASP A 476 -23.09 13.99 -4.88
C ASP A 476 -22.35 14.09 -3.52
N LEU A 477 -21.06 13.74 -3.47
CA LEU A 477 -20.24 14.00 -2.29
C LEU A 477 -19.92 15.49 -2.14
N GLY A 478 -19.94 16.27 -3.23
CA GLY A 478 -19.65 17.70 -3.24
C GLY A 478 -18.23 18.00 -2.74
N LEU A 479 -17.23 17.36 -3.35
CA LEU A 479 -15.81 17.48 -3.03
C LEU A 479 -15.06 18.50 -3.90
N GLY A 480 -15.74 19.13 -4.86
CA GLY A 480 -15.14 20.07 -5.81
C GLY A 480 -14.72 19.40 -7.12
N ASP A 481 -13.90 20.11 -7.90
CA ASP A 481 -13.37 19.57 -9.14
C ASP A 481 -12.29 18.51 -8.85
N LEU A 482 -12.53 17.30 -9.37
CA LEU A 482 -11.65 16.16 -9.25
C LEU A 482 -10.93 15.86 -10.57
N ASP A 483 -11.03 16.69 -11.60
CA ASP A 483 -10.37 16.47 -12.89
C ASP A 483 -8.83 16.44 -12.74
N PRO A 484 -8.12 15.42 -13.24
CA PRO A 484 -6.66 15.39 -13.29
C PRO A 484 -6.03 16.57 -14.02
N ALA A 485 -6.72 17.15 -15.02
CA ALA A 485 -6.23 18.30 -15.76
C ALA A 485 -6.06 19.57 -14.90
N ALA A 486 -6.67 19.61 -13.71
CA ALA A 486 -6.55 20.73 -12.78
C ALA A 486 -5.23 20.72 -11.98
N ASP A 487 -4.38 19.69 -12.12
CA ASP A 487 -3.21 19.45 -11.26
C ASP A 487 -1.94 20.25 -11.64
N GLY A 488 -1.97 21.08 -12.68
CA GLY A 488 -1.03 22.19 -12.87
C GLY A 488 0.43 21.84 -13.21
N ASP A 489 0.85 20.57 -13.12
CA ASP A 489 2.20 20.12 -13.51
C ASP A 489 2.15 19.33 -14.83
N GLY A 490 2.90 19.84 -15.80
CA GLY A 490 2.88 19.41 -17.19
C GLY A 490 3.52 18.06 -17.43
N ALA A 491 2.68 17.08 -17.73
CA ALA A 491 2.88 16.20 -18.87
C ALA A 491 1.50 15.94 -19.48
N GLU A 492 1.20 16.53 -20.64
CA GLU A 492 0.11 16.04 -21.49
C GLU A 492 0.46 14.60 -21.90
N LEU A 493 0.01 13.64 -21.10
CA LEU A 493 -0.12 12.27 -21.55
C LEU A 493 -1.18 12.27 -22.66
N PRO A 494 -0.99 11.51 -23.76
CA PRO A 494 -1.97 11.49 -24.82
C PRO A 494 -3.32 11.07 -24.23
N ALA A 495 -4.25 12.01 -24.20
CA ALA A 495 -5.63 11.73 -23.87
C ALA A 495 -6.09 10.56 -24.71
N THR A 496 -6.86 9.66 -24.10
CA THR A 496 -7.50 8.55 -24.79
C THR A 496 -8.19 9.11 -26.04
N PRO A 497 -7.78 8.74 -27.27
CA PRO A 497 -8.32 9.40 -28.44
C PRO A 497 -9.82 9.14 -28.53
N PRO A 498 -10.63 10.17 -28.86
CA PRO A 498 -12.06 9.99 -29.03
C PRO A 498 -12.34 8.98 -30.15
N ALA A 499 -13.45 8.27 -30.02
CA ALA A 499 -13.84 7.23 -30.95
C ALA A 499 -13.91 7.78 -32.40
N GLY A 500 -13.11 7.19 -33.31
CA GLY A 500 -13.32 7.34 -34.75
C GLY A 500 -12.25 8.07 -35.56
N THR A 501 -11.03 8.29 -35.05
CA THR A 501 -9.97 8.89 -35.88
C THR A 501 -9.03 7.80 -36.44
N PRO A 502 -8.98 7.53 -37.75
CA PRO A 502 -7.96 6.65 -38.32
C PRO A 502 -6.62 7.40 -38.34
N ARG A 503 -5.54 6.78 -37.86
CA ARG A 503 -4.18 7.33 -37.98
C ARG A 503 -3.45 6.71 -39.17
N ALA A 504 -2.67 7.57 -39.84
CA ALA A 504 -1.93 7.30 -41.07
C ALA A 504 -0.81 6.26 -40.87
N GLU A 505 -0.64 5.41 -41.88
CA GLU A 505 0.42 4.39 -41.96
C GLU A 505 1.80 5.02 -42.02
N ALA A 506 2.70 4.62 -41.11
CA ALA A 506 4.12 4.95 -41.17
C ALA A 506 4.85 3.87 -41.99
N SER A 507 5.59 4.29 -43.01
CA SER A 507 6.35 3.45 -43.93
C SER A 507 7.47 2.66 -43.23
N ALA A 508 7.50 1.35 -43.45
CA ALA A 508 8.59 0.47 -43.01
C ALA A 508 9.69 0.41 -44.09
N ASP A 509 10.89 0.88 -43.75
CA ASP A 509 12.13 0.55 -44.47
C ASP A 509 12.72 -0.73 -43.85
N ALA A 510 12.86 -1.78 -44.66
CA ALA A 510 13.44 -3.06 -44.28
C ALA A 510 14.84 -3.22 -44.92
N PRO A 511 15.86 -3.76 -44.23
CA PRO A 511 17.12 -4.10 -44.87
C PRO A 511 17.09 -5.51 -45.49
N ALA A 512 17.75 -5.62 -46.64
CA ALA A 512 17.76 -6.75 -47.57
C ALA A 512 18.46 -8.03 -47.06
N ALA A 513 17.96 -9.18 -47.52
CA ALA A 513 18.55 -10.51 -47.35
C ALA A 513 19.67 -10.80 -48.37
N PRO A 514 20.68 -11.64 -48.04
CA PRO A 514 21.56 -12.22 -49.04
C PRO A 514 21.11 -13.61 -49.52
N SER A 515 21.47 -13.88 -50.78
CA SER A 515 21.04 -14.99 -51.65
C SER A 515 21.67 -16.36 -51.38
N ALA A 516 20.99 -17.39 -51.86
CA ALA A 516 21.33 -18.82 -51.81
C ALA A 516 22.60 -19.24 -52.57
N GLY A 517 23.21 -20.34 -52.11
CA GLY A 517 24.22 -21.12 -52.85
C GLY A 517 24.60 -22.42 -52.14
N ASP A 518 24.20 -23.54 -52.77
CA ASP A 518 24.68 -24.93 -52.69
C ASP A 518 24.44 -25.83 -51.46
N ALA A 519 23.66 -26.88 -51.74
CA ALA A 519 23.54 -28.13 -50.99
C ALA A 519 24.33 -29.25 -51.69
N PRO A 520 24.61 -30.37 -51.00
CA PRO A 520 24.22 -31.65 -51.60
C PRO A 520 23.59 -32.69 -50.63
N ALA A 521 22.51 -33.30 -51.15
CA ALA A 521 22.06 -34.71 -51.11
C ALA A 521 21.98 -35.55 -49.79
N ALA A 522 20.73 -35.82 -49.36
CA ALA A 522 20.01 -37.11 -49.13
C ALA A 522 20.80 -38.44 -48.86
N PRO A 523 20.25 -39.47 -48.12
CA PRO A 523 18.85 -39.93 -48.24
C PRO A 523 18.14 -40.50 -46.99
N SER A 524 16.84 -40.76 -47.19
CA SER A 524 15.84 -41.37 -46.30
C SER A 524 15.81 -42.91 -46.30
N ALA A 525 15.45 -43.53 -45.17
CA ALA A 525 14.64 -44.76 -45.00
C ALA A 525 14.58 -45.07 -43.48
N GLY A 526 13.52 -45.57 -42.84
CA GLY A 526 12.21 -46.04 -43.27
C GLY A 526 11.38 -46.54 -42.06
N ALA A 527 10.10 -46.81 -42.35
CA ALA A 527 9.16 -47.78 -41.76
C ALA A 527 8.86 -47.86 -40.24
N ALA A 528 7.54 -47.76 -39.96
CA ALA A 528 6.77 -48.11 -38.75
C ALA A 528 6.84 -49.64 -38.41
N PRO A 529 6.15 -50.24 -37.38
CA PRO A 529 4.79 -49.96 -36.90
C PRO A 529 4.48 -50.22 -35.39
N ALA A 530 3.18 -50.20 -35.09
CA ALA A 530 2.48 -50.04 -33.82
C ALA A 530 2.15 -51.32 -32.99
N ALA A 531 1.48 -51.07 -31.84
CA ALA A 531 0.54 -51.92 -31.06
C ALA A 531 1.08 -52.58 -29.75
N PRO A 532 0.23 -53.03 -28.77
CA PRO A 532 -1.13 -52.61 -28.35
C PRO A 532 -1.36 -52.59 -26.81
N SER A 533 -2.60 -52.22 -26.43
CA SER A 533 -3.27 -52.33 -25.11
C SER A 533 -3.69 -53.75 -24.69
N ALA A 534 -3.79 -54.04 -23.39
CA ALA A 534 -4.90 -54.77 -22.72
C ALA A 534 -4.69 -54.90 -21.19
N ASP A 535 -5.80 -55.09 -20.47
CA ASP A 535 -6.09 -54.81 -19.05
C ASP A 535 -6.27 -56.13 -18.22
N PRO A 536 -7.04 -56.24 -17.10
CA PRO A 536 -6.60 -56.45 -15.71
C PRO A 536 -7.04 -57.78 -15.04
N THR A 537 -6.51 -58.09 -13.83
CA THR A 537 -7.12 -59.01 -12.81
C THR A 537 -6.50 -58.75 -11.42
N SER A 538 -7.25 -58.31 -10.40
CA SER A 538 -8.03 -59.08 -9.40
C SER A 538 -7.23 -59.67 -8.21
N ALA A 539 -7.55 -59.16 -7.01
CA ALA A 539 -7.93 -59.90 -5.79
C ALA A 539 -7.19 -59.59 -4.47
N THR A 540 -8.05 -59.39 -3.46
CA THR A 540 -7.96 -59.79 -2.03
C THR A 540 -7.23 -58.93 -0.98
N VAL A 541 -8.07 -58.39 -0.09
CA VAL A 541 -7.83 -57.97 1.31
C VAL A 541 -7.76 -59.24 2.21
N PRO A 542 -6.98 -59.23 3.31
CA PRO A 542 -7.64 -59.22 4.63
C PRO A 542 -6.99 -58.30 5.69
N THR A 543 -7.89 -57.72 6.49
CA THR A 543 -7.84 -57.30 7.89
C THR A 543 -6.61 -57.64 8.77
N GLY A 544 -6.21 -56.70 9.64
CA GLY A 544 -5.46 -56.96 10.87
C GLY A 544 -5.23 -55.70 11.71
N ALA A 545 -5.73 -55.70 12.94
CA ALA A 545 -5.74 -54.59 13.90
C ALA A 545 -4.51 -54.55 14.84
N ALA A 546 -4.39 -53.41 15.55
CA ALA A 546 -3.66 -53.17 16.81
C ALA A 546 -2.11 -53.05 16.75
N ARG A 547 -1.58 -51.83 16.93
CA ARG A 547 -1.31 -51.17 18.21
C ARG A 547 -0.94 -49.70 17.99
#